data_AF-A0AAX2LDU4-F1
#
_entry.id   AF-A0AAX2LDU4-F1
#
_cell.length_a   1.000
_cell.length_b   1.000
_cell.length_c   1.000
_cell.angle_alpha   90.00
_cell.angle_beta   90.00
_cell.angle_gamma   90.00
#
_symmetry.space_group_name_H-M   'P 1'
#
loop_
_entity.id
_entity.type
_entity.pdbx_description
1 polymer ?
#
loop_
_entity_poly.entity_id
_entity_poly.type
_entity_poly.pdbx_seq_one_letter_code
_entity_poly.pdbx_strand_id
1 'polypeptide(L)'
;MQPVKVDEPSVEETITILKGIQPKYEDYHHVKYSQSAIEAAANLSNRYIQDRFLPDKAIDLLDEAGSKMNLTLNFVDPKTLISV
;
A
#
# COMPACT_ATOMS: atom_id res chain seq x y z
N MET A 1 -17.34 7.77 31.03
CA MET A 1 -16.58 6.90 30.11
C MET A 1 -15.13 6.98 30.52
N GLN A 2 -14.46 5.84 30.67
CA GLN A 2 -13.04 5.80 31.03
C GLN A 2 -12.21 5.91 29.73
N PRO A 3 -11.13 6.70 29.70
CA PRO A 3 -10.35 6.89 28.48
C PRO A 3 -9.62 5.61 28.08
N VAL A 4 -9.71 5.25 26.80
CA VAL A 4 -8.94 4.16 26.18
C VAL A 4 -7.75 4.78 25.46
N LYS A 5 -6.54 4.38 25.86
CA LYS A 5 -5.31 4.82 25.20
C LYS A 5 -5.03 3.91 24.00
N VAL A 6 -4.76 4.51 22.85
CA VAL A 6 -4.35 3.80 21.63
C VAL A 6 -2.96 4.30 21.29
N ASP A 7 -1.99 3.40 21.38
CA ASP A 7 -0.60 3.68 21.05
C ASP A 7 -0.32 3.39 19.56
N GLU A 8 0.70 4.06 19.01
CA GLU A 8 1.18 3.78 17.65
C GLU A 8 1.71 2.34 17.57
N PRO A 9 1.35 1.57 16.53
CA PRO A 9 1.86 0.21 16.36
C PRO A 9 3.35 0.22 16.01
N SER A 10 4.03 -0.86 16.38
CA SER A 10 5.38 -1.16 15.90
C SER A 10 5.41 -1.39 14.38
N VAL A 11 6.62 -1.40 13.80
CA VAL A 11 6.81 -1.74 12.38
C VAL A 11 6.28 -3.14 12.06
N GLU A 12 6.50 -4.12 12.94
CA GLU A 12 6.06 -5.51 12.76
C GLU A 12 4.53 -5.64 12.81
N GLU A 13 3.90 -4.96 13.76
CA GLU A 13 2.44 -4.86 13.84
C GLU A 13 1.88 -4.16 12.61
N THR A 14 2.54 -3.10 12.13
CA THR A 14 2.15 -2.42 10.89
C THR A 14 2.23 -3.34 9.68
N ILE A 15 3.29 -4.14 9.54
CA ILE A 15 3.38 -5.15 8.46
C ILE A 15 2.20 -6.12 8.53
N THR A 16 1.81 -6.53 9.74
CA THR A 16 0.65 -7.42 9.95
C THR A 16 -0.66 -6.74 9.55
N ILE A 17 -0.84 -5.47 9.91
CA ILE A 17 -1.99 -4.65 9.50
C ILE A 17 -2.04 -4.50 7.98
N LEU A 18 -0.91 -4.18 7.34
CA LEU A 18 -0.81 -4.04 5.88
C LEU A 18 -1.19 -5.34 5.17
N LYS A 19 -0.74 -6.51 5.66
CA LYS A 19 -1.15 -7.82 5.13
C LYS A 19 -2.64 -8.07 5.28
N GLY A 20 -3.25 -7.60 6.37
CA GLY A 20 -4.70 -7.73 6.60
C GLY A 20 -5.54 -6.92 5.62
N ILE A 21 -5.07 -5.73 5.21
CA ILE A 21 -5.77 -4.87 4.24
C ILE A 21 -5.32 -5.10 2.79
N GLN A 22 -4.19 -5.77 2.57
CA GLN A 22 -3.57 -5.97 1.24
C GLN A 22 -4.57 -6.44 0.18
N PRO A 23 -5.40 -7.49 0.39
CA PRO A 23 -6.31 -7.97 -0.65
C PRO A 23 -7.26 -6.87 -1.17
N LYS A 24 -7.74 -6.01 -0.27
CA LYS A 24 -8.65 -4.90 -0.63
C LYS A 24 -7.95 -3.86 -1.51
N TYR A 25 -6.70 -3.54 -1.21
CA TYR A 25 -5.92 -2.57 -2.00
C TYR A 25 -5.48 -3.15 -3.34
N GLU A 26 -5.13 -4.44 -3.38
CA GLU A 26 -4.85 -5.15 -4.63
C GLU A 26 -6.05 -5.12 -5.58
N ASP A 27 -7.24 -5.43 -5.06
CA ASP A 27 -8.47 -5.44 -5.85
C ASP A 27 -8.86 -4.03 -6.31
N TYR A 28 -8.71 -3.02 -5.44
CA TYR A 28 -9.01 -1.62 -5.79
C TYR A 28 -8.08 -1.09 -6.89
N HIS A 29 -6.77 -1.32 -6.76
CA HIS A 29 -5.76 -0.83 -7.70
C HIS A 29 -5.54 -1.76 -8.89
N HIS A 30 -6.11 -2.96 -8.91
CA HIS A 30 -5.87 -3.97 -9.93
C HIS A 30 -4.37 -4.34 -10.08
N VAL A 31 -3.66 -4.40 -8.95
CA VAL A 31 -2.24 -4.76 -8.88
C VAL A 31 -2.00 -5.88 -7.86
N LYS A 32 -0.77 -6.42 -7.83
CA LYS A 32 -0.32 -7.33 -6.77
C LYS A 32 0.89 -6.76 -6.06
N TYR A 33 0.82 -6.73 -4.73
CA TYR A 33 1.95 -6.29 -3.91
C TYR A 33 2.83 -7.48 -3.54
N SER A 34 4.14 -7.32 -3.71
CA SER A 34 5.10 -8.31 -3.23
C SER A 34 5.27 -8.18 -1.71
N GLN A 35 5.70 -9.28 -1.07
CA GLN A 35 6.01 -9.29 0.36
C GLN A 35 7.05 -8.21 0.73
N SER A 36 8.06 -8.00 -0.13
CA SER A 36 9.07 -6.97 0.06
C SER A 36 8.52 -5.54 -0.09
N ALA A 37 7.50 -5.32 -0.93
CA ALA A 37 6.84 -4.03 -1.04
C ALA A 37 6.10 -3.66 0.26
N ILE A 38 5.40 -4.63 0.87
CA ILE A 38 4.71 -4.44 2.15
C ILE A 38 5.72 -4.10 3.26
N GLU A 39 6.81 -4.86 3.35
CA GLU A 39 7.88 -4.61 4.32
C GLU A 39 8.56 -3.25 4.10
N ALA A 40 8.82 -2.89 2.84
CA ALA A 40 9.41 -1.60 2.50
C ALA A 40 8.50 -0.44 2.87
N ALA A 41 7.20 -0.52 2.62
CA ALA A 41 6.24 0.53 2.97
C ALA A 41 6.26 0.82 4.48
N ALA A 42 6.27 -0.22 5.33
CA ALA A 42 6.34 -0.05 6.78
C ALA A 42 7.71 0.50 7.24
N ASN A 43 8.82 -0.08 6.76
CA ASN A 43 10.16 0.32 7.20
C ASN A 43 10.55 1.72 6.74
N LEU A 44 10.28 2.07 5.47
CA LEU A 44 10.68 3.34 4.89
C LEU A 44 9.81 4.49 5.39
N SER A 45 8.50 4.29 5.54
CA SER A 45 7.63 5.31 6.14
C SER A 45 8.04 5.58 7.60
N ASN A 46 8.34 4.54 8.38
CA ASN A 46 8.82 4.73 9.75
C ASN A 46 10.15 5.49 9.82
N ARG A 47 11.07 5.21 8.89
CA ARG A 47 12.41 5.81 8.88
C ARG A 47 12.43 7.25 8.38
N TYR A 48 11.64 7.57 7.36
CA TYR A 48 11.79 8.84 6.63
C TYR A 48 10.61 9.80 6.78
N ILE A 49 9.43 9.32 7.18
CA ILE A 49 8.23 10.16 7.40
C ILE A 49 8.02 10.29 8.91
N GLN A 50 8.49 11.39 9.49
CA GLN A 50 8.52 11.64 10.94
C GLN A 50 7.35 12.50 11.44
N ASP A 51 6.63 13.14 10.54
CA ASP A 51 5.49 14.02 10.81
C ASP A 51 4.14 13.28 10.87
N ARG A 52 4.14 11.96 10.60
CA ARG A 52 2.98 11.08 10.66
C ARG A 52 3.27 9.80 11.44
N PHE A 53 2.21 9.16 11.90
CA PHE A 53 2.27 7.94 12.69
C PHE A 53 1.90 6.71 11.85
N LEU A 54 2.47 5.56 12.21
CA LEU A 54 2.01 4.26 11.74
C LEU A 54 0.59 3.95 12.28
N PRO A 55 -0.18 3.11 11.59
CA PRO A 55 0.11 2.47 10.31
C PRO A 55 -0.20 3.38 9.10
N ASP A 56 -0.84 4.53 9.33
CA ASP A 56 -1.40 5.43 8.32
C ASP A 56 -0.40 5.84 7.23
N LYS A 57 0.79 6.33 7.62
CA LYS A 57 1.85 6.69 6.66
C LYS A 57 2.33 5.53 5.78
N ALA A 58 2.26 4.29 6.27
CA ALA A 58 2.65 3.12 5.50
C ALA A 58 1.55 2.70 4.52
N ILE A 59 0.29 2.88 4.92
CA ILE A 59 -0.89 2.64 4.06
C ILE A 59 -0.87 3.61 2.89
N ASP A 60 -0.61 4.89 3.13
CA ASP A 60 -0.51 5.91 2.07
C ASP A 60 0.55 5.57 1.04
N LEU A 61 1.76 5.17 1.47
CA LEU A 61 2.80 4.75 0.52
C LEU A 61 2.38 3.55 -0.32
N LEU A 62 1.64 2.60 0.26
CA LEU A 62 1.13 1.44 -0.46
C LEU A 62 0.06 1.85 -1.48
N ASP A 63 -0.84 2.76 -1.10
CA ASP A 63 -1.92 3.28 -1.94
C ASP A 63 -1.39 4.08 -3.15
N GLU A 64 -0.42 4.96 -2.92
CA GLU A 64 0.24 5.73 -3.98
C GLU A 64 1.01 4.81 -4.94
N ALA A 65 1.71 3.81 -4.42
CA ALA A 65 2.42 2.83 -5.23
C ALA A 65 1.46 1.99 -6.09
N GLY A 66 0.33 1.57 -5.53
CA GLY A 66 -0.73 0.88 -6.26
C GLY A 66 -1.32 1.71 -7.38
N SER A 67 -1.71 2.94 -7.06
CA SER A 67 -2.25 3.90 -8.02
C SER A 67 -1.30 4.12 -9.20
N LYS A 68 -0.01 4.34 -8.89
CA LYS A 68 1.03 4.55 -9.90
C LYS A 68 1.22 3.33 -10.80
N MET A 69 1.22 2.12 -10.23
CA MET A 69 1.35 0.90 -11.03
C MET A 69 0.15 0.69 -11.94
N ASN A 70 -1.07 0.90 -11.44
CA ASN A 70 -2.29 0.80 -12.26
C ASN A 70 -2.23 1.72 -13.48
N LEU A 71 -1.81 2.98 -13.28
CA LEU A 71 -1.64 3.94 -14.38
C LEU A 71 -0.55 3.54 -15.40
N THR A 72 0.43 2.74 -14.98
CA THR A 72 1.53 2.26 -15.83
C THR A 72 1.16 0.98 -16.59
N LEU A 73 0.11 0.26 -16.17
CA LEU A 73 -0.40 -0.88 -16.91
C LEU A 73 -0.97 -0.35 -18.23
N ASN A 74 -0.21 -0.51 -19.31
CA ASN A 74 -0.67 -0.19 -20.66
C ASN A 74 -1.88 -1.06 -21.00
N PHE A 75 -3.08 -0.49 -20.92
CA PHE A 75 -4.24 -1.05 -21.59
C PHE A 75 -4.02 -0.89 -23.09
N VAL A 76 -3.42 -1.89 -23.72
CA VAL A 76 -3.38 -1.95 -25.18
C VAL A 76 -4.82 -2.16 -25.63
N ASP A 77 -5.41 -1.17 -26.31
CA ASP A 77 -6.74 -1.31 -26.89
C ASP A 77 -6.73 -2.54 -27.81
N PRO A 78 -7.58 -3.57 -27.56
CA PRO A 78 -7.66 -4.75 -28.39
C PRO A 78 -7.85 -4.42 -29.88
N LYS A 79 -8.45 -3.27 -30.21
CA LYS A 79 -8.63 -2.81 -31.59
C LYS A 79 -7.33 -2.42 -32.29
N THR A 80 -6.30 -2.01 -31.53
CA THR A 80 -4.97 -1.68 -32.10
C THR A 80 -4.19 -2.93 -32.48
N LEU A 81 -4.60 -4.11 -32.01
CA LEU A 81 -3.95 -5.39 -32.31
C LEU A 81 -4.47 -6.06 -33.61
N ILE A 82 -5.54 -5.55 -34.23
CA ILE A 82 -6.21 -6.20 -35.38
C ILE A 82 -5.96 -5.45 -36.72
N SER A 83 -4.96 -4.58 -36.79
CA SER A 83 -4.65 -3.81 -38.01
C SER A 83 -3.33 -4.21 -38.68
N VAL A 84 -2.99 -5.50 -38.65
CA VAL A 84 -1.88 -6.08 -39.44
C VAL A 84 -2.34 -7.29 -40.23
#